data_AF-A0A6B3R532-F1
#
_entry.id   AF-A0A6B3R532-F1
#
_cell.length_a   1.000
_cell.length_b   1.000
_cell.length_c   1.000
_cell.angle_alpha   90.00
_cell.angle_beta   90.00
_cell.angle_gamma   90.00
#
_symmetry.space_group_name_H-M   'P 1'
#
loop_
_entity.id
_entity.type
_entity.pdbx_description
1 polymer ?
#
loop_
_entity_poly.entity_id
_entity_poly.type
_entity_poly.pdbx_seq_one_letter_code
_entity_poly.pdbx_strand_id
1 'polypeptide(L)' 'MSKKDEHLTKAKNFVAAAEQLASDITDPGQKAQTFALIAIAHAVMETGYDLDNIRNTIEEHE' A
#
# COMPACT_ATOMS: atom_id res chain seq x y z
N MET A 1 11.41 18.34 3.00
CA MET A 1 10.82 17.00 2.82
C MET A 1 10.17 16.96 1.44
N SER A 2 10.40 15.93 0.63
CA SER A 2 9.72 15.79 -0.67
C SER A 2 8.27 15.36 -0.45
N LYS A 3 7.36 15.70 -1.38
CA LYS A 3 5.97 15.18 -1.37
C LYS A 3 5.94 13.65 -1.34
N LYS A 4 6.92 12.99 -1.99
CA LYS A 4 7.09 11.53 -1.96
C LYS A 4 7.30 11.01 -0.53
N ASP A 5 8.13 11.69 0.26
CA ASP A 5 8.41 11.31 1.65
C ASP A 5 7.19 11.49 2.57
N GLU A 6 6.39 12.54 2.32
CA GLU A 6 5.15 12.79 3.06
C GLU A 6 4.09 11.71 2.76
N HIS A 7 3.92 11.36 1.49
CA HIS A 7 3.00 10.30 1.07
C HIS A 7 3.42 8.93 1.61
N LEU A 8 4.72 8.62 1.58
CA LEU A 8 5.26 7.39 2.17
C LEU A 8 5.01 7.33 3.67
N THR A 9 5.21 8.45 4.38
CA THR A 9 4.95 8.53 5.83
C THR A 9 3.46 8.32 6.14
N LYS A 10 2.56 8.95 5.39
CA LYS A 10 1.11 8.77 5.53
C LYS A 10 0.69 7.32 5.28
N ALA A 11 1.22 6.71 4.21
CA ALA A 11 0.89 5.32 3.86
C ALA A 11 1.35 4.33 4.95
N LYS A 12 2.55 4.53 5.53
CA LYS A 12 3.01 3.73 6.68
C LYS A 12 2.07 3.85 7.89
N ASN A 13 1.61 5.05 8.20
CA ASN A 13 0.67 5.27 9.32
C ASN A 13 -0.67 4.57 9.08
N PHE A 14 -1.17 4.59 7.84
CA PHE A 14 -2.42 3.89 7.49
C PHE A 14 -2.29 2.38 7.62
N VAL A 15 -1.16 1.80 7.20
CA VAL A 15 -0.96 0.36 7.37
C VAL A 15 -0.88 -0.03 8.85
N ALA A 16 -0.12 0.69 9.66
CA ALA A 16 -0.05 0.42 11.10
C ALA A 16 -1.42 0.49 11.78
N ALA A 17 -2.25 1.48 11.41
CA ALA A 17 -3.62 1.59 11.92
C ALA A 17 -4.51 0.42 11.46
N ALA A 18 -4.37 -0.01 10.21
CA ALA A 18 -5.12 -1.15 9.68
C ALA A 18 -4.72 -2.47 10.35
N GLU A 19 -3.44 -2.68 10.62
CA GLU A 19 -2.94 -3.86 11.35
C GLU A 19 -3.48 -3.90 12.79
N GLN A 20 -3.52 -2.76 13.47
CA GLN A 20 -4.10 -2.66 14.80
C GLN A 20 -5.60 -3.00 14.77
N LEU A 21 -6.36 -2.44 13.83
CA LEU A 21 -7.78 -2.74 13.68
C LEU A 21 -8.04 -4.20 13.29
N ALA A 22 -7.16 -4.81 12.48
CA ALA A 22 -7.27 -6.22 12.09
C ALA A 22 -7.18 -7.19 13.29
N SER A 23 -6.57 -6.75 14.40
CA SER A 23 -6.49 -7.54 15.62
C SER A 23 -7.84 -7.69 16.32
N ASP A 24 -8.72 -6.69 16.20
CA ASP A 24 -10.07 -6.66 16.79
C ASP A 24 -11.13 -7.35 15.90
N ILE A 25 -10.79 -7.63 14.63
CA ILE A 25 -11.68 -8.35 13.72
C ILE A 25 -11.74 -9.83 14.09
N THR A 26 -12.94 -10.27 14.49
CA THR A 26 -13.25 -11.65 14.91
C THR A 26 -13.80 -12.51 13.77
N ASP A 27 -14.46 -11.90 12.78
CA ASP A 27 -14.93 -12.62 11.59
C ASP A 27 -13.74 -13.02 10.69
N PRO A 28 -13.54 -14.31 10.39
CA PRO A 28 -12.40 -14.77 9.59
C PRO A 28 -12.38 -14.22 8.16
N GLY A 29 -13.55 -14.04 7.54
CA GLY A 29 -13.66 -13.53 6.18
C GLY A 29 -13.24 -12.06 6.09
N GLN A 30 -13.75 -11.24 7.01
CA GLN A 30 -13.35 -9.84 7.14
C GLN A 30 -11.88 -9.69 7.49
N LYS A 31 -11.34 -10.56 8.36
CA LYS A 31 -9.93 -10.53 8.73
C LYS A 31 -9.02 -10.82 7.52
N ALA A 32 -9.38 -11.80 6.70
CA ALA A 32 -8.67 -12.12 5.47
C ALA A 32 -8.71 -10.97 4.44
N GLN A 33 -9.86 -10.32 4.27
CA GLN A 33 -9.99 -9.15 3.40
C GLN A 33 -9.11 -7.98 3.87
N THR A 34 -9.12 -7.68 5.17
CA THR A 34 -8.28 -6.62 5.75
C THR A 34 -6.80 -6.90 5.52
N PHE A 35 -6.33 -8.14 5.74
CA PHE A 35 -4.93 -8.48 5.47
C PHE A 35 -4.56 -8.40 3.99
N ALA A 36 -5.46 -8.77 3.07
CA ALA A 36 -5.22 -8.61 1.65
C ALA A 36 -5.03 -7.13 1.26
N LEU A 37 -5.85 -6.23 1.81
CA LEU A 37 -5.73 -4.79 1.58
C LEU A 37 -4.42 -4.22 2.16
N ILE A 38 -4.03 -4.65 3.35
CA ILE A 38 -2.73 -4.29 3.96
C ILE A 38 -1.56 -4.74 3.08
N ALA A 39 -1.60 -5.97 2.57
CA ALA A 39 -0.54 -6.50 1.70
C ALA A 39 -0.42 -5.69 0.40
N ILE A 40 -1.54 -5.29 -0.22
CA ILE A 40 -1.55 -4.43 -1.40
C ILE A 40 -0.95 -3.06 -1.09
N ALA A 41 -1.32 -2.45 0.03
CA ALA A 41 -0.77 -1.15 0.43
C ALA A 41 0.76 -1.22 0.67
N HIS A 42 1.24 -2.29 1.30
CA HIS A 42 2.67 -2.55 1.44
C HIS A 42 3.36 -2.71 0.09
N ALA A 43 2.82 -3.52 -0.82
CA ALA A 43 3.39 -3.72 -2.16
C ALA A 43 3.48 -2.41 -2.95
N VAL A 44 2.47 -1.54 -2.87
CA VAL A 44 2.47 -0.20 -3.50
C VAL A 44 3.55 0.71 -2.89
N MET A 45 3.78 0.62 -1.58
CA MET A 45 4.85 1.39 -0.92
C MET A 45 6.25 0.84 -1.24
N GLU A 46 6.40 -0.48 -1.30
CA GLU A 46 7.68 -1.18 -1.48
C GLU A 46 8.18 -1.10 -2.92
N THR A 47 7.27 -1.18 -3.88
CA THR A 47 7.57 -0.88 -5.29
C THR A 47 8.01 0.58 -5.49
N GLY A 48 7.69 1.46 -4.53
CA GLY A 48 8.16 2.85 -4.49
C GLY A 48 7.93 3.59 -5.80
N TYR A 49 6.90 3.19 -6.57
CA TYR A 49 6.93 3.23 -8.03
C TYR A 49 7.47 4.57 -8.51
N ASP A 50 8.64 4.46 -9.15
CA ASP A 50 9.07 5.44 -10.11
C ASP A 50 7.96 5.53 -11.15
N LEU A 51 7.07 6.50 -10.98
CA LEU A 51 5.90 6.70 -11.84
C LEU A 51 6.36 6.86 -13.30
N ASP A 52 7.58 7.33 -13.52
CA ASP A 52 8.21 7.38 -14.83
C ASP A 52 8.56 5.99 -15.36
N ASN A 53 8.91 5.01 -14.53
CA ASN A 53 9.18 3.64 -14.97
C ASN A 53 7.90 2.87 -15.34
N ILE A 54 6.80 3.06 -14.59
CA ILE A 54 5.48 2.53 -15.02
C ILE A 54 5.09 3.16 -16.36
N ARG A 55 5.18 4.49 -16.45
CA ARG A 55 4.80 5.21 -17.68
C ARG A 55 5.63 4.72 -18.86
N ASN A 56 6.94 4.64 -18.74
CA ASN A 56 7.82 4.15 -19.80
C ASN A 56 7.50 2.70 -20.18
N THR A 57 7.22 1.82 -19.22
CA THR A 57 6.87 0.42 -19.52
C THR A 57 5.55 0.31 -20.30
N ILE A 58 4.57 1.17 -19.99
CA ILE A 58 3.29 1.24 -20.72
C ILE A 58 3.51 1.81 -22.12
N GLU A 59 4.28 2.89 -22.25
CA GLU A 59 4.58 3.56 -23.52
C GLU A 59 5.44 2.70 -24.46
N GLU A 60 6.34 1.84 -23.94
CA GLU A 60 7.15 0.91 -24.73
C GLU A 60 6.35 -0.29 -25.28
N HIS A 61 5.14 -0.53 -24.77
CA HIS A 61 4.28 -1.64 -25.18
C HIS A 61 3.02 -1.19 -25.95
N GLU A 62 2.95 0.09 -26.37
CA GLU A 62 2.02 0.61 -27.40
C GLU A 62 2.74 0.86 -28.74
#